data_AF-A0A0S3TXN8-F1
#
_entry.id   AF-A0A0S3TXN8-F1
#
_cell.length_a   1.000
_cell.length_b   1.000
_cell.length_c   1.000
_cell.angle_alpha   90.00
_cell.angle_beta   90.00
_cell.angle_gamma   90.00
#
_symmetry.space_group_name_H-M   'P 1'
#
loop_
_entity.id
_entity.type
_entity.pdbx_description
1 polymer ?
#
loop_
_entity_poly.entity_id
_entity_poly.type
_entity_poly.pdbx_seq_one_letter_code
_entity_poly.pdbx_strand_id
1 'polypeptide(L)'
;MTLKELTPQLMALSDEEKAQVVQLLSQGKIALGRGIEKTPGVCGGSACIAGTRITVWGLVEARRIGYSEADLLISYPSLSATDLANAWAYAEAFPAEIETEIRENSMIDAEQARKNQPAIDLLDSWLNDEEDASEDHKAWEFLKTALDEDRLSDRPLFP
;
A
#
# COMPACT_ATOMS: atom_id res chain seq x y z
N MET A 1 -6.92 -24.64 -14.57
CA MET A 1 -6.85 -25.67 -13.52
C MET A 1 -7.02 -24.96 -12.19
N THR A 2 -8.08 -25.26 -11.45
CA THR A 2 -8.40 -24.59 -10.18
C THR A 2 -7.98 -25.44 -8.99
N LEU A 3 -7.76 -24.83 -7.82
CA LEU A 3 -7.36 -25.57 -6.61
C LEU A 3 -8.37 -26.66 -6.24
N LYS A 4 -9.67 -26.39 -6.49
CA LYS A 4 -10.79 -27.31 -6.26
C LYS A 4 -10.75 -28.55 -7.15
N GLU A 5 -10.15 -28.46 -8.34
CA GLU A 5 -9.95 -29.58 -9.26
C GLU A 5 -8.75 -30.46 -8.88
N LEU A 6 -7.77 -29.88 -8.17
CA LEU A 6 -6.52 -30.53 -7.77
C LEU A 6 -6.61 -31.26 -6.43
N THR A 7 -7.49 -30.83 -5.51
CA THR A 7 -7.63 -31.43 -4.17
C THR A 7 -7.85 -32.94 -4.16
N PRO A 8 -8.74 -33.53 -4.99
CA PRO A 8 -8.96 -34.97 -4.98
C PRO A 8 -7.73 -35.75 -5.45
N GLN A 9 -6.98 -35.17 -6.40
CA GLN A 9 -5.79 -35.80 -6.99
C GLN A 9 -4.63 -35.82 -5.99
N LEU A 10 -4.46 -34.74 -5.22
CA LEU A 10 -3.45 -34.67 -4.15
C LEU A 10 -3.75 -35.61 -2.98
N MET A 11 -5.04 -35.80 -2.66
CA MET A 11 -5.45 -36.72 -1.58
C MET A 11 -5.26 -38.19 -1.95
N ALA A 12 -5.32 -38.52 -3.24
CA ALA A 12 -5.12 -39.87 -3.76
C ALA A 12 -3.65 -40.32 -3.83
N LEU A 13 -2.69 -39.41 -3.64
CA LEU A 13 -1.25 -39.72 -3.62
C LEU A 13 -0.86 -40.51 -2.36
N SER A 14 0.15 -41.36 -2.51
CA SER A 14 0.84 -41.98 -1.38
C SER A 14 1.61 -40.97 -0.54
N ASP A 15 2.00 -41.34 0.68
CA ASP A 15 2.74 -40.44 1.58
C ASP A 15 4.11 -40.03 1.01
N GLU A 16 4.75 -40.92 0.25
CA GLU A 16 6.01 -40.67 -0.45
C GLU A 16 5.81 -39.67 -1.61
N GLU A 17 4.77 -39.85 -2.42
CA GLU A 17 4.45 -38.92 -3.51
C GLU A 17 4.03 -37.54 -2.98
N LYS A 18 3.31 -37.49 -1.85
CA LYS A 18 3.00 -36.22 -1.16
C LYS A 18 4.26 -35.50 -0.71
N ALA A 19 5.24 -36.22 -0.16
CA ALA A 19 6.54 -35.65 0.22
C ALA A 19 7.29 -35.11 -1.00
N GLN A 20 7.29 -35.83 -2.12
CA GLN A 20 7.91 -35.38 -3.37
C GLN A 20 7.22 -34.16 -3.96
N VAL A 21 5.87 -34.06 -3.87
CA VAL A 21 5.14 -32.86 -4.26
C VAL A 21 5.53 -31.67 -3.38
N VAL A 22 5.59 -31.83 -2.05
CA VAL A 22 6.05 -30.77 -1.14
C VAL A 22 7.47 -30.32 -1.50
N GLN A 23 8.37 -31.27 -1.77
CA GLN A 23 9.75 -30.98 -2.15
C GLN A 23 9.82 -30.28 -3.51
N LEU A 24 9.07 -30.73 -4.51
CA LEU A 24 9.01 -30.11 -5.84
C LEU A 24 8.42 -28.70 -5.77
N LEU A 25 7.38 -28.48 -4.95
CA LEU A 25 6.80 -27.17 -4.69
C LEU A 25 7.81 -26.25 -3.99
N SER A 26 8.62 -26.77 -3.07
CA SER A 26 9.69 -26.02 -2.41
C SER A 26 10.89 -25.71 -3.31
N GLN A 27 11.14 -26.54 -4.33
CA GLN A 27 12.22 -26.39 -5.31
C GLN A 27 11.83 -25.55 -6.52
N GLY A 28 10.55 -25.56 -6.90
CA GLY A 28 9.97 -24.57 -7.80
C GLY A 28 10.04 -23.19 -7.15
N LYS A 29 9.98 -22.13 -7.96
CA LYS A 29 9.87 -20.73 -7.50
C LYS A 29 8.53 -20.47 -6.77
N ILE A 30 8.17 -21.28 -5.78
CA ILE A 30 7.16 -20.94 -4.78
C ILE A 30 7.93 -20.19 -3.69
N ALA A 31 8.37 -18.99 -4.04
CA ALA A 31 8.60 -17.94 -3.06
C ALA A 31 7.22 -17.37 -2.65
N LEU A 32 6.29 -18.24 -2.22
CA LEU A 32 5.11 -17.76 -1.52
C LEU A 32 5.61 -17.18 -0.20
N GLY A 33 5.88 -15.87 -0.23
CA GLY A 33 5.91 -14.97 0.90
C GLY A 33 6.54 -15.53 2.16
N ARG A 34 7.86 -15.72 2.20
CA ARG A 34 8.51 -15.52 3.50
C ARG A 34 8.28 -14.05 3.85
N GLY A 35 7.43 -13.78 4.83
CA GLY A 35 7.13 -12.42 5.26
C GLY A 35 6.21 -11.60 4.35
N ILE A 36 5.41 -12.22 3.46
CA ILE A 36 4.33 -11.51 2.73
C ILE A 36 2.99 -12.16 3.06
N GLU A 37 2.02 -11.35 3.48
CA GLU A 37 0.68 -11.79 3.91
C GLU A 37 -0.42 -11.06 3.14
N LYS A 38 -1.52 -11.78 2.85
CA LYS A 38 -2.76 -11.20 2.32
C LYS A 38 -3.87 -11.44 3.33
N THR A 39 -4.22 -10.39 4.07
CA THR A 39 -5.26 -10.45 5.10
C THR A 39 -6.52 -9.73 4.61
N PRO A 40 -7.66 -10.42 4.45
CA PRO A 40 -8.92 -9.76 4.10
C PRO A 40 -9.23 -8.60 5.05
N GLY A 41 -9.56 -7.42 4.50
CA GLY A 41 -9.86 -6.21 5.28
C GLY A 41 -8.64 -5.37 5.70
N VAL A 42 -7.41 -5.86 5.52
CA VAL A 42 -6.19 -5.05 5.69
C VAL A 42 -5.74 -4.56 4.32
N CYS A 43 -5.64 -3.23 4.14
CA CYS A 43 -5.25 -2.61 2.87
C CYS A 43 -6.02 -3.19 1.65
N GLY A 44 -7.32 -3.42 1.81
CA GLY A 44 -8.17 -3.99 0.75
C GLY A 44 -7.91 -5.47 0.43
N GLY A 45 -7.12 -6.19 1.23
CA GLY A 45 -6.67 -7.56 0.92
C GLY A 45 -5.41 -7.62 0.07
N SER A 46 -4.75 -6.49 -0.18
CA SER A 46 -3.49 -6.39 -0.92
C SER A 46 -2.36 -7.15 -0.21
N ALA A 47 -1.36 -7.59 -0.98
CA ALA A 47 -0.15 -8.18 -0.40
C ALA A 47 0.62 -7.16 0.44
N CYS A 48 0.87 -7.50 1.70
CA CYS A 48 1.58 -6.67 2.67
C CYS A 48 2.80 -7.39 3.24
N ILE A 49 3.82 -6.64 3.66
CA ILE A 49 4.87 -7.21 4.51
C ILE A 49 4.23 -7.72 5.80
N ALA A 50 4.55 -8.96 6.18
CA ALA A 50 3.96 -9.66 7.32
C ALA A 50 4.09 -8.84 8.62
N GLY A 51 3.00 -8.79 9.38
CA GLY A 51 2.94 -7.98 10.61
C GLY A 51 2.92 -6.47 10.39
N THR A 52 2.80 -5.98 9.15
CA THR A 52 2.70 -4.55 8.83
C THR A 52 1.47 -4.26 7.96
N ARG A 53 1.22 -2.96 7.72
CA ARG A 53 0.26 -2.47 6.71
C ARG A 53 0.96 -1.86 5.49
N ILE A 54 2.22 -2.24 5.25
CA ILE A 54 3.02 -1.73 4.14
C ILE A 54 2.83 -2.67 2.95
N THR A 55 2.20 -2.16 1.89
CA THR A 55 1.84 -2.96 0.72
C THR A 55 3.02 -3.17 -0.21
N VAL A 56 3.07 -4.33 -0.88
CA VAL A 56 4.11 -4.62 -1.87
C VAL A 56 3.97 -3.68 -3.07
N TRP A 57 2.75 -3.43 -3.55
CA TRP A 57 2.52 -2.50 -4.66
C TRP A 57 2.99 -1.08 -4.33
N GLY A 58 2.82 -0.62 -3.08
CA GLY A 58 3.24 0.72 -2.66
C GLY A 58 4.75 0.87 -2.66
N LEU A 59 5.48 -0.16 -2.20
CA LEU A 59 6.94 -0.20 -2.28
C LEU A 59 7.43 -0.20 -3.74
N VAL A 60 6.76 -0.94 -4.62
CA VAL A 60 7.10 -0.98 -6.06
C VAL A 60 6.87 0.39 -6.70
N GLU A 61 5.76 1.04 -6.42
CA GLU A 61 5.45 2.37 -6.96
C GLU A 61 6.41 3.43 -6.43
N ALA A 62 6.73 3.42 -5.13
CA ALA A 62 7.73 4.31 -4.55
C ALA A 62 9.09 4.17 -5.28
N ARG A 63 9.51 2.95 -5.58
CA ARG A 63 10.73 2.69 -6.36
C ARG A 63 10.62 3.22 -7.80
N ARG A 64 9.45 3.10 -8.44
CA ARG A 64 9.20 3.63 -9.80
C ARG A 64 9.32 5.16 -9.86
N ILE A 65 8.88 5.85 -8.82
CA ILE A 65 8.98 7.31 -8.71
C ILE A 65 10.32 7.80 -8.14
N GLY A 66 11.29 6.89 -7.92
CA GLY A 66 12.69 7.23 -7.66
C GLY A 66 13.19 7.02 -6.23
N TYR A 67 12.40 6.44 -5.32
CA TYR A 67 12.90 6.11 -3.98
C TYR A 67 13.91 4.96 -4.04
N SER A 68 15.06 5.15 -3.39
CA SER A 68 16.02 4.06 -3.19
C SER A 68 15.60 3.15 -2.05
N GLU A 69 16.18 1.94 -1.96
CA GLU A 69 15.94 1.06 -0.82
C GLU A 69 16.37 1.69 0.51
N ALA A 70 17.41 2.52 0.51
CA ALA A 70 17.82 3.26 1.69
C ALA A 70 16.73 4.27 2.12
N ASP A 71 16.13 4.99 1.17
CA ASP A 71 15.04 5.92 1.46
C ASP A 71 13.81 5.19 2.01
N LEU A 72 13.52 4.00 1.49
CA LEU A 72 12.42 3.15 1.96
C LEU A 72 12.66 2.65 3.39
N LEU A 73 13.88 2.22 3.73
CA LEU A 73 14.22 1.78 5.08
C LEU A 73 14.24 2.95 6.09
N ILE A 74 14.60 4.15 5.65
CA ILE A 74 14.49 5.37 6.46
C ILE A 74 13.01 5.72 6.70
N SER A 75 12.18 5.65 5.66
CA SER A 75 10.75 5.99 5.71
C SER A 75 9.94 4.96 6.51
N TYR A 76 10.36 3.70 6.48
CA TYR A 76 9.73 2.60 7.21
C TYR A 76 10.76 1.89 8.10
N PRO A 77 11.10 2.45 9.28
CA PRO A 77 12.11 1.89 10.17
C PRO A 77 11.80 0.48 10.71
N SER A 78 10.54 0.04 10.60
CA SER A 78 10.13 -1.32 10.96
C SER A 78 10.48 -2.37 9.91
N LEU A 79 10.86 -1.96 8.70
CA LEU A 79 11.25 -2.87 7.63
C LEU A 79 12.73 -3.23 7.72
N SER A 80 13.04 -4.47 7.37
CA SER A 80 14.39 -4.94 7.11
C SER A 80 14.70 -5.02 5.62
N ALA A 81 15.98 -5.07 5.27
CA ALA A 81 16.40 -5.34 3.89
C ALA A 81 15.85 -6.69 3.37
N THR A 82 15.68 -7.68 4.26
CA THR A 82 15.06 -8.96 3.93
C THR A 82 13.60 -8.77 3.52
N ASP A 83 12.86 -7.89 4.19
CA ASP A 83 11.46 -7.61 3.85
C ASP A 83 11.34 -6.97 2.46
N LEU A 84 12.23 -6.04 2.13
CA LEU A 84 12.29 -5.46 0.77
C LEU A 84 12.61 -6.53 -0.27
N ALA A 85 13.59 -7.40 -0.01
CA ALA A 85 13.92 -8.50 -0.91
C ALA A 85 12.73 -9.45 -1.12
N ASN A 86 11.97 -9.75 -0.07
CA ASN A 86 10.75 -10.57 -0.15
C ASN A 86 9.65 -9.86 -0.96
N ALA A 87 9.48 -8.55 -0.78
CA ALA A 87 8.54 -7.74 -1.56
C ALA A 87 8.89 -7.76 -3.06
N TRP A 88 10.16 -7.60 -3.41
CA TRP A 88 10.60 -7.64 -4.81
C TRP A 88 10.41 -9.02 -5.43
N ALA A 89 10.78 -10.08 -4.71
CA ALA A 89 10.55 -11.45 -5.17
C ALA A 89 9.05 -11.74 -5.39
N TYR A 90 8.17 -11.22 -4.52
CA TYR A 90 6.73 -11.30 -4.71
C TYR A 90 6.29 -10.52 -5.96
N ALA A 91 6.74 -9.28 -6.14
CA ALA A 91 6.38 -8.47 -7.29
C ALA A 91 6.83 -9.09 -8.63
N GLU A 92 8.00 -9.72 -8.67
CA GLU A 92 8.49 -10.46 -9.84
C GLU A 92 7.65 -11.72 -10.14
N ALA A 93 7.15 -12.39 -9.09
CA ALA A 93 6.30 -13.56 -9.24
C ALA A 93 4.86 -13.22 -9.65
N PHE A 94 4.35 -12.04 -9.25
CA PHE A 94 2.97 -11.60 -9.47
C PHE A 94 2.87 -10.22 -10.14
N PRO A 95 3.51 -9.98 -11.30
CA PRO A 95 3.60 -8.65 -11.89
C PRO A 95 2.23 -8.09 -12.33
N ALA A 96 1.31 -8.95 -12.79
CA ALA A 96 -0.02 -8.52 -13.21
C ALA A 96 -0.92 -8.08 -12.04
N GLU A 97 -0.75 -8.70 -10.87
CA GLU A 97 -1.43 -8.30 -9.63
C GLU A 97 -0.94 -6.92 -9.20
N ILE A 98 0.38 -6.75 -9.08
CA ILE A 98 1.00 -5.49 -8.68
C ILE A 98 0.63 -4.36 -9.64
N GLU A 99 0.71 -4.58 -10.95
CA GLU A 99 0.37 -3.55 -11.93
C GLU A 99 -1.12 -3.15 -11.86
N THR A 100 -1.99 -4.08 -11.50
CA THR A 100 -3.41 -3.78 -11.32
C THR A 100 -3.65 -2.96 -10.06
N GLU A 101 -3.05 -3.35 -8.94
CA GLU A 101 -3.13 -2.59 -7.69
C GLU A 101 -2.54 -1.18 -7.84
N ILE A 102 -1.39 -1.02 -8.51
CA ILE A 102 -0.80 0.29 -8.78
C ILE A 102 -1.75 1.16 -9.59
N ARG A 103 -2.31 0.62 -10.69
CA ARG A 103 -3.20 1.38 -11.56
C ARG A 103 -4.46 1.83 -10.84
N GLU A 104 -5.11 0.92 -10.12
CA GLU A 104 -6.35 1.20 -9.40
C GLU A 104 -6.14 2.26 -8.32
N ASN A 105 -5.06 2.15 -7.53
CA ASN A 105 -4.75 3.13 -6.49
C ASN A 105 -4.30 4.47 -7.07
N SER A 106 -3.47 4.47 -8.13
CA SER A 106 -3.03 5.71 -8.78
C SER A 106 -4.18 6.47 -9.43
N MET A 107 -5.18 5.76 -9.97
CA MET A 107 -6.39 6.39 -10.53
C MET A 107 -7.24 7.05 -9.46
N ILE A 108 -7.38 6.41 -8.28
CA ILE A 108 -8.08 6.99 -7.13
C ILE A 108 -7.38 8.28 -6.68
N ASP A 109 -6.05 8.23 -6.54
CA ASP A 109 -5.25 9.39 -6.12
C ASP A 109 -5.36 10.54 -7.12
N ALA A 110 -5.26 10.27 -8.42
CA ALA A 110 -5.37 11.29 -9.46
C ALA A 110 -6.77 11.91 -9.54
N GLU A 111 -7.83 11.11 -9.39
CA GLU A 111 -9.21 11.63 -9.39
C GLU A 111 -9.45 12.53 -8.18
N GLN A 112 -8.99 12.10 -7.00
CA GLN A 112 -9.14 12.86 -5.77
C GLN A 112 -8.30 14.15 -5.82
N ALA A 113 -7.06 14.09 -6.29
CA ALA A 113 -6.21 15.25 -6.48
C ALA A 113 -6.89 16.29 -7.40
N ARG A 114 -7.47 15.85 -8.51
CA ARG A 114 -8.23 16.73 -9.41
C ARG A 114 -9.45 17.36 -8.73
N LYS A 115 -10.20 16.59 -7.92
CA LYS A 115 -11.33 17.12 -7.15
C LYS A 115 -10.88 18.15 -6.11
N ASN A 116 -9.70 17.95 -5.54
CA ASN A 116 -9.12 18.83 -4.53
C ASN A 116 -8.39 20.03 -5.15
N GLN A 117 -8.08 20.01 -6.45
CA GLN A 117 -7.33 21.06 -7.13
C GLN A 117 -7.91 22.47 -6.94
N PRO A 118 -9.24 22.70 -7.05
CA PRO A 118 -9.80 24.04 -6.82
C PRO A 118 -9.58 24.55 -5.39
N ALA A 119 -9.55 23.65 -4.40
CA ALA A 119 -9.25 24.02 -3.02
C ALA A 119 -7.75 24.33 -2.84
N ILE A 120 -6.87 23.57 -3.51
CA ILE A 120 -5.43 23.84 -3.54
C ILE A 120 -5.16 25.20 -4.20
N ASP A 121 -5.76 25.46 -5.37
CA ASP A 121 -5.62 26.72 -6.10
C ASP A 121 -6.11 27.92 -5.26
N LEU A 122 -7.20 27.75 -4.51
CA LEU A 122 -7.72 28.76 -3.59
C LEU A 122 -6.74 29.05 -2.45
N LEU A 123 -6.16 28.00 -1.84
CA LEU A 123 -5.17 28.13 -0.77
C LEU A 123 -3.89 28.80 -1.28
N ASP A 124 -3.42 28.43 -2.47
CA ASP A 124 -2.25 29.05 -3.10
C ASP A 124 -2.51 30.53 -3.41
N SER A 125 -3.74 30.89 -3.80
CA SER A 125 -4.12 32.30 -3.98
C SER A 125 -4.02 33.10 -2.68
N TRP A 126 -4.43 32.52 -1.55
CA TRP A 126 -4.37 33.20 -0.25
C TRP A 126 -2.95 33.29 0.30
N LEU A 127 -2.13 32.26 0.08
CA LEU A 127 -0.74 32.26 0.55
C LEU A 127 0.13 33.33 -0.15
N ASN A 128 -0.26 33.71 -1.38
CA ASN A 128 0.49 34.65 -2.22
C ASN A 128 -0.12 36.06 -2.25
N ASP A 129 -1.22 36.32 -1.53
CA ASP A 129 -1.79 37.65 -1.40
C ASP A 129 -1.10 38.40 -0.23
N GLU A 130 -0.57 39.60 -0.47
CA GLU A 130 0.13 40.41 0.55
C GLU A 130 -0.83 41.27 1.41
N GLU A 131 -2.11 40.90 1.51
CA GLU A 131 -3.10 41.65 2.30
C GLU A 131 -3.20 41.20 3.77
N ASP A 132 -3.70 42.10 4.63
CA ASP A 132 -3.56 42.11 6.09
C ASP A 132 -3.71 40.74 6.80
N ALA A 133 -2.59 40.24 7.35
CA ALA A 133 -2.46 39.01 8.15
C ALA A 133 -3.42 38.87 9.36
N SER A 134 -4.20 39.91 9.68
CA SER A 134 -5.21 39.90 10.75
C SER A 134 -6.55 39.29 10.34
N GLU A 135 -6.89 39.29 9.05
CA GLU A 135 -8.10 38.63 8.54
C GLU A 135 -7.88 37.12 8.37
N ASP A 136 -6.69 36.71 7.92
CA ASP A 136 -6.29 35.31 7.72
C ASP A 136 -6.36 34.47 8.99
N HIS A 137 -6.02 35.05 10.14
CA HIS A 137 -6.03 34.32 11.41
C HIS A 137 -7.44 33.90 11.83
N LYS A 138 -8.47 34.70 11.53
CA LYS A 138 -9.87 34.36 11.84
C LYS A 138 -10.42 33.31 10.87
N ALA A 139 -10.06 33.41 9.59
CA ALA A 139 -10.42 32.40 8.59
C ALA A 139 -9.79 31.04 8.91
N TRP A 140 -8.53 31.04 9.35
CA TRP A 140 -7.82 29.84 9.77
C TRP A 140 -8.46 29.13 10.98
N GLU A 141 -8.78 29.87 12.05
CA GLU A 141 -9.44 29.28 13.24
C GLU A 141 -10.83 28.71 12.90
N PHE A 142 -11.57 29.38 12.01
CA PHE A 142 -12.85 28.88 11.50
C PHE A 142 -12.68 27.58 10.70
N LEU A 143 -11.72 27.53 9.79
CA LEU A 143 -11.44 26.33 8.98
C LEU A 143 -10.99 25.14 9.85
N LYS A 144 -10.10 25.38 10.82
CA LYS A 144 -9.68 24.36 11.79
C LYS A 144 -10.89 23.77 12.51
N THR A 145 -11.81 24.62 12.97
CA THR A 145 -13.04 24.20 13.65
C THR A 145 -13.94 23.40 12.72
N ALA A 146 -14.21 23.89 11.51
CA ALA A 146 -15.09 23.22 10.54
C ALA A 146 -14.54 21.85 10.09
N LEU A 147 -13.22 21.74 9.89
CA LEU A 147 -12.57 20.45 9.55
C LEU A 147 -12.60 19.45 10.70
N ASP A 148 -12.52 19.91 11.96
CA ASP A 148 -12.66 19.04 13.13
C ASP A 148 -14.12 18.61 13.35
N GLU A 149 -15.10 19.45 13.00
CA GLU A 149 -16.54 19.12 13.10
C GLU A 149 -16.99 18.08 12.06
N ASP A 150 -16.50 18.17 10.82
CA ASP A 150 -16.83 17.22 9.75
C ASP A 150 -16.06 15.88 9.86
N ARG A 151 -15.25 15.74 10.91
CA ARG A 151 -14.33 14.63 11.09
C ARG A 151 -15.04 13.39 11.65
N LEU A 152 -14.76 12.24 11.04
CA LEU A 152 -15.23 10.93 11.53
C LEU A 152 -14.46 10.39 12.75
N SER A 153 -13.53 11.17 13.33
CA SER A 153 -12.64 10.74 14.41
C SER A 153 -12.50 11.82 15.49
N ASP A 154 -12.58 11.44 16.77
CA ASP A 154 -12.58 12.37 17.93
C ASP A 154 -11.22 13.00 18.29
N ARG A 155 -10.12 12.60 17.63
CA ARG A 155 -8.82 13.26 17.81
C ARG A 155 -8.84 14.60 17.05
N PRO A 156 -8.19 15.68 17.48
CA PRO A 156 -8.13 16.90 16.67
C PRO A 156 -7.21 16.71 15.45
N LEU A 157 -7.49 17.38 14.33
CA LEU A 157 -6.70 17.30 13.08
C LEU A 157 -5.41 18.10 13.19
N PHE A 158 -5.44 19.19 13.94
CA PHE A 158 -4.29 20.04 14.22
C PHE A 158 -4.08 20.17 15.74
N PRO A 159 -2.83 20.08 16.25
CA PRO A 159 -2.54 20.20 17.68
C PRO A 159 -2.89 21.57 18.28
#